data_AF-T1CIP7-F1
#
_entry.id   AF-T1CIP7-F1
#
_cell.length_a   1.000
_cell.length_b   1.000
_cell.length_c   1.000
_cell.angle_alpha   90.00
_cell.angle_beta   90.00
_cell.angle_gamma   90.00
#
_symmetry.space_group_name_H-M   'P 1'
#
loop_
_entity.id
_entity.type
_entity.pdbx_description
1 polymer ?
#
loop_
_entity_poly.entity_id
_entity_poly.type
_entity_poly.pdbx_seq_one_letter_code
_entity_poly.pdbx_strand_id
1 'polypeptide(L)' 'QTAWQGDVLHFRRGGVEGGIALEAGQVHIHAELGLLLGFMQPTIEAEIRRQLDQHFGAAI' A
#
# COMPACT_ATOMS: atom_id res chain seq x y z
N GLN A 1 -8.63 -8.58 -6.38
CA GLN A 1 -7.69 -9.07 -7.41
C GLN A 1 -6.35 -8.37 -7.25
N THR A 2 -5.26 -9.04 -7.56
CA THR A 2 -3.90 -8.49 -7.58
C THR A 2 -3.21 -8.88 -8.88
N ALA A 3 -2.44 -7.97 -9.47
CA ALA A 3 -1.70 -8.22 -10.69
C ALA A 3 -0.44 -7.35 -10.74
N TRP A 4 0.67 -7.93 -11.20
CA TRP A 4 1.92 -7.20 -11.44
C TRP A 4 1.92 -6.59 -12.85
N GLN A 5 2.42 -5.36 -12.96
CA GLN A 5 2.70 -4.69 -14.22
C GLN A 5 4.01 -3.91 -14.10
N GLY A 6 5.09 -4.48 -14.64
CA GLY A 6 6.44 -3.98 -14.37
C GLY A 6 6.74 -4.07 -12.87
N ASP A 7 7.21 -2.97 -12.30
CA ASP A 7 7.57 -2.86 -10.88
C ASP A 7 6.39 -2.42 -9.99
N VAL A 8 5.17 -2.42 -10.53
CA VAL A 8 3.96 -2.01 -9.81
C VAL A 8 3.03 -3.21 -9.57
N LEU A 9 2.71 -3.46 -8.30
CA LEU A 9 1.66 -4.39 -7.92
C LEU A 9 0.33 -3.63 -7.82
N HIS A 10 -0.56 -3.86 -8.77
CA HIS A 10 -1.92 -3.34 -8.73
C HIS A 10 -2.81 -4.22 -7.86
N PHE A 11 -3.65 -3.58 -7.05
CA PHE A 11 -4.63 -4.27 -6.22
C PHE A 11 -5.99 -3.57 -6.27
N ARG A 12 -7.04 -4.37 -6.21
CA ARG A 12 -8.42 -3.89 -6.08
C ARG A 12 -9.23 -4.84 -5.20
N ARG A 13 -9.82 -4.32 -4.14
CA ARG A 13 -10.69 -5.07 -3.23
C ARG A 13 -11.63 -4.11 -2.51
N GLY A 14 -12.93 -4.42 -2.50
CA GLY A 14 -13.98 -3.81 -1.69
C GLY A 14 -13.71 -2.40 -1.16
N GLY A 15 -13.98 -1.38 -1.99
CA GLY A 15 -13.81 0.03 -1.61
C GLY A 15 -12.38 0.55 -1.66
N VAL A 16 -11.41 -0.25 -2.09
CA VAL A 16 -10.01 0.13 -2.25
C VAL A 16 -9.50 -0.30 -3.62
N GLU A 17 -8.78 0.61 -4.26
CA GLU A 17 -8.03 0.41 -5.51
C GLU A 17 -6.69 1.10 -5.39
N GLY A 18 -5.62 0.51 -5.89
CA GLY A 18 -4.30 1.10 -5.76
C GLY A 18 -3.18 0.33 -6.42
N GLY A 19 -1.97 0.84 -6.19
CA GLY A 19 -0.72 0.28 -6.67
C GLY A 19 0.39 0.41 -5.63
N ILE A 20 1.27 -0.58 -5.60
CA ILE A 20 2.53 -0.53 -4.86
C ILE A 20 3.65 -0.52 -5.89
N ALA A 21 4.31 0.62 -6.06
CA ALA A 21 5.48 0.74 -6.91
C ALA A 21 6.75 0.48 -6.09
N LEU A 22 7.61 -0.37 -6.61
CA LEU A 22 8.89 -0.71 -6.00
C LEU A 22 10.02 0.04 -6.71
N GLU A 23 10.85 0.71 -5.92
CA GLU A 23 12.06 1.41 -6.38
C GLU A 23 13.25 0.95 -5.52
N ALA A 24 14.46 1.34 -5.93
CA ALA A 24 15.67 0.96 -5.20
C ALA A 24 15.65 1.54 -3.78
N GLY A 25 15.42 0.68 -2.78
CA GLY A 25 15.33 1.07 -1.37
C GLY A 25 14.08 1.88 -1.01
N GLN A 26 13.08 1.94 -1.89
CA GLN A 26 11.87 2.73 -1.68
C GLN A 26 10.62 1.95 -2.10
N VAL A 27 9.52 2.21 -1.39
CA VAL A 27 8.21 1.65 -1.69
C VAL A 27 7.22 2.81 -1.73
N HIS A 28 6.58 3.01 -2.88
CA HIS A 28 5.56 4.03 -3.07
C HIS A 28 4.20 3.36 -3.14
N ILE A 29 3.30 3.73 -2.22
CA ILE A 29 1.96 3.16 -2.15
C ILE A 29 0.96 4.25 -2.50
N HIS A 30 0.19 4.01 -3.57
CA HIS A 30 -0.94 4.84 -3.94
C HIS A 30 -2.23 4.04 -3.79
N ALA A 31 -3.20 4.59 -3.07
CA ALA A 31 -4.49 3.95 -2.88
C ALA A 31 -5.60 5.00 -2.91
N GLU A 32 -6.62 4.71 -3.71
CA GLU A 32 -7.90 5.41 -3.70
C GLU A 32 -8.86 4.68 -2.78
N LEU A 33 -9.36 5.40 -1.79
CA LEU A 33 -10.29 4.89 -0.79
C LEU A 33 -11.70 5.35 -1.13
N GLY A 34 -12.65 4.42 -1.13
CA GLY A 34 -14.07 4.72 -1.15
C GLY A 34 -14.50 5.43 0.15
N LEU A 35 -15.63 6.12 0.10
CA LEU A 35 -16.12 7.03 1.15
C LEU A 35 -15.96 6.51 2.59
N LEU A 36 -16.38 5.27 2.85
CA LEU A 36 -16.30 4.67 4.19
C LEU A 36 -14.86 4.44 4.66
N LEU A 37 -13.99 3.96 3.78
CA LEU A 37 -12.58 3.70 4.11
C LEU A 37 -11.78 5.00 4.17
N GLY A 38 -12.21 6.05 3.47
CA GLY A 38 -11.61 7.39 3.56
C GLY A 38 -11.58 7.93 5.00
N PHE A 39 -12.63 7.67 5.80
CA PHE A 39 -12.64 8.04 7.22
C PHE A 39 -11.59 7.28 8.05
N MET A 40 -11.19 6.09 7.60
CA MET A 40 -10.18 5.24 8.25
C MET A 40 -8.78 5.44 7.68
N GLN A 41 -8.57 6.41 6.77
CA GLN A 41 -7.29 6.63 6.11
C GLN A 41 -6.09 6.71 7.09
N PRO A 42 -6.15 7.46 8.22
CA PRO A 42 -5.02 7.52 9.14
C PRO A 42 -4.66 6.15 9.75
N THR A 43 -5.66 5.33 10.06
CA THR A 43 -5.46 3.97 10.59
C THR A 43 -4.89 3.04 9.52
N ILE A 44 -5.37 3.15 8.28
CA ILE A 44 -4.87 2.38 7.14
C ILE A 44 -3.39 2.72 6.88
N GLU A 45 -3.04 4.01 6.87
CA GLU A 45 -1.66 4.46 6.69
C GLU A 45 -0.74 3.96 7.81
N ALA A 46 -1.19 4.04 9.07
CA ALA A 46 -0.42 3.54 10.21
C ALA A 46 -0.17 2.03 10.11
N GLU A 47 -1.16 1.26 9.69
CA GLU A 47 -1.02 -0.18 9.50
C GLU A 47 -0.08 -0.52 8.32
N ILE A 48 -0.17 0.23 7.22
CA ILE A 48 0.78 0.10 6.10
C ILE A 48 2.21 0.32 6.59
N ARG A 49 2.46 1.41 7.32
CA ARG A 49 3.79 1.73 7.88
C ARG A 49 4.27 0.63 8.82
N ARG A 50 3.41 0.16 9.73
CA ARG A 50 3.73 -0.94 10.65
C ARG A 50 4.13 -2.21 9.92
N GLN A 51 3.43 -2.57 8.84
CA GLN A 51 3.76 -3.73 8.02
C GLN A 51 5.08 -3.54 7.27
N LEU A 52 5.32 -2.36 6.70
CA LEU A 52 6.59 -2.03 6.06
C LEU A 52 7.75 -2.11 7.06
N ASP A 53 7.60 -1.53 8.24
CA ASP A 53 8.62 -1.60 9.31
C ASP A 53 8.85 -3.02 9.80
N GLN A 54 7.79 -3.83 9.93
CA GLN A 54 7.90 -5.23 10.34
C GLN A 54 8.65 -6.09 9.31
N HIS A 55 8.42 -5.83 8.02
CA HIS A 55 8.98 -6.64 6.94
C HIS A 55 10.33 -6.11 6.42
N PHE A 56 10.60 -4.81 6.55
CA PHE A 56 11.76 -4.13 5.98
C PHE A 56 12.56 -3.30 7.01
N GLY A 57 12.02 -3.00 8.19
CA GLY A 57 12.59 -2.08 9.18
C GLY A 57 13.66 -2.66 10.12
N ALA A 58 14.13 -3.89 9.89
CA ALA A 58 15.23 -4.48 10.67
C ALA A 58 16.59 -4.49 9.95
N ALA A 59 16.70 -3.96 8.73
CA ALA A 59 17.98 -3.84 8.04
C ALA A 59 18.00 -2.69 7.02
N ILE A 60 18.32 -1.48 7.51
CA ILE A 60 19.15 -0.50 6.79
C ILE A 60 20.20 0.00 7.78
#